data_AF-A0A962R142-F1
#
_entry.id   AF-A0A962R142-F1
#
_cell.length_a   1.000
_cell.length_b   1.000
_cell.length_c   1.000
_cell.angle_alpha   90.00
_cell.angle_beta   90.00
_cell.angle_gamma   90.00
#
_symmetry.space_group_name_H-M   'P 1'
#
loop_
_entity.id
_entity.type
_entity.pdbx_description
1 polymer ?
#
loop_
_entity_poly.entity_id
_entity_poly.type
_entity_poly.pdbx_seq_one_letter_code
_entity_poly.pdbx_strand_id
1 'polypeptide(L)'
;MAASKDKAAAPKSTAAGGLSDEAVRDFLMDNGDFLQRNPELLDHLHVPHASGSAVSLVEKQVSVLRERNVEMRHRLKALTTTARENDKLFEETRSLVVKLLEANSVGELYDSFLEAMKTGFKAEYACMILFGEADEHSAWRVDSLESARSAVGAL
;
A
#
# COMPACT_ATOMS: atom_id res chain seq x y z
N MET A 1 35.31 -44.69 33.04
CA MET A 1 34.60 -44.96 31.77
C MET A 1 33.20 -45.46 32.10
N ALA A 2 32.18 -44.79 31.50
CA ALA A 2 30.75 -45.09 31.32
C ALA A 2 29.93 -45.60 32.54
N ALA A 3 29.11 -44.74 33.18
CA ALA A 3 27.72 -44.36 32.82
C ALA A 3 26.73 -45.52 33.05
N SER A 4 26.21 -45.73 34.27
CA SER A 4 25.09 -45.05 34.97
C SER A 4 23.72 -45.26 34.30
N LYS A 5 22.91 -46.08 34.98
CA LYS A 5 21.58 -46.57 34.63
C LYS A 5 20.55 -45.46 34.37
N ASP A 6 19.70 -45.74 33.40
CA ASP A 6 18.47 -45.03 33.06
C ASP A 6 17.66 -44.65 34.30
N LYS A 7 17.48 -43.34 34.46
CA LYS A 7 16.60 -42.73 35.44
C LYS A 7 15.31 -42.35 34.71
N ALA A 8 14.27 -43.16 34.88
CA ALA A 8 12.91 -42.84 34.47
C ALA A 8 12.48 -41.51 35.11
N ALA A 9 12.41 -40.46 34.29
CA ALA A 9 11.94 -39.15 34.70
C ALA A 9 10.45 -39.05 34.41
N ALA A 10 9.64 -39.25 35.44
CA ALA A 10 8.24 -38.82 35.47
C ALA A 10 8.16 -37.29 35.29
N PRO A 11 7.21 -36.74 34.50
CA PRO A 11 6.97 -35.32 34.50
C PRO A 11 5.99 -34.95 35.62
N LYS A 12 6.59 -34.33 36.63
CA LYS A 12 6.11 -33.32 37.58
C LYS A 12 4.66 -32.82 37.40
N SER A 13 3.82 -33.18 38.36
CA SER A 13 2.66 -32.41 38.80
C SER A 13 3.13 -31.21 39.65
N THR A 14 2.73 -29.99 39.28
CA THR A 14 2.74 -28.84 40.19
C THR A 14 1.41 -28.09 40.08
N ALA A 15 0.65 -28.12 41.18
CA ALA A 15 -0.66 -27.50 41.31
C ALA A 15 -0.57 -26.03 41.74
N ALA A 16 -1.32 -25.17 41.06
CA ALA A 16 -1.88 -23.92 41.57
C ALA A 16 -3.25 -23.73 40.88
N GLY A 17 -4.33 -24.29 41.45
CA GLY A 17 -5.69 -24.24 40.89
C GLY A 17 -5.82 -24.70 39.43
N GLY A 18 -4.84 -25.44 38.93
CA GLY A 18 -4.63 -25.74 37.52
C GLY A 18 -5.19 -27.11 37.18
N LEU A 19 -5.98 -27.15 36.12
CA LEU A 19 -6.39 -28.41 35.48
C LEU A 19 -5.15 -29.27 35.22
N SER A 20 -5.23 -30.55 35.59
CA SER A 20 -4.19 -31.51 35.24
C SER A 20 -4.24 -31.79 33.74
N ASP A 21 -3.09 -32.07 33.14
CA ASP A 21 -2.99 -32.43 31.71
C ASP A 21 -3.92 -33.60 31.33
N GLU A 22 -4.11 -34.55 32.25
CA GLU A 22 -5.04 -35.67 32.11
C GLU A 22 -6.50 -35.20 32.03
N ALA A 23 -6.90 -34.26 32.89
CA ALA A 23 -8.25 -33.70 32.87
C ALA A 23 -8.49 -32.87 31.61
N VAL A 24 -7.50 -32.12 31.14
CA VAL A 24 -7.59 -31.36 29.88
C VAL A 24 -7.69 -32.30 28.68
N ARG A 25 -6.93 -33.39 28.67
CA ARG A 25 -6.98 -34.41 27.62
C ARG A 25 -8.36 -35.06 27.55
N ASP A 26 -8.87 -35.54 28.68
CA ASP A 26 -10.14 -36.26 28.74
C ASP A 26 -11.29 -35.31 28.35
N PHE A 27 -11.24 -34.04 28.79
CA PHE A 27 -12.18 -33.00 28.38
C PHE A 27 -12.19 -32.74 26.86
N LEU A 28 -11.02 -32.65 26.22
CA LEU A 28 -10.91 -32.46 24.77
C LEU A 28 -11.34 -33.71 23.98
N MET A 29 -11.16 -34.91 24.53
CA MET A 29 -11.64 -36.15 23.91
C MET A 29 -13.16 -36.26 23.94
N ASP A 30 -13.77 -35.88 25.06
CA ASP A 30 -15.23 -35.89 25.21
C ASP A 30 -15.92 -34.75 24.44
N ASN A 31 -15.18 -33.70 24.10
CA ASN A 31 -15.67 -32.53 23.36
C ASN A 31 -14.89 -32.30 22.07
N GLY A 32 -15.04 -33.20 21.10
CA GLY A 32 -14.33 -33.13 19.81
C GLY A 32 -14.60 -31.89 18.95
N ASP A 33 -15.68 -31.16 19.22
CA ASP A 33 -16.04 -29.89 18.55
C ASP A 33 -15.48 -28.64 19.27
N PHE A 34 -14.82 -28.80 20.42
CA PHE A 34 -14.38 -27.71 21.28
C PHE A 34 -13.46 -26.70 20.57
N LEU A 35 -12.50 -27.20 19.77
CA LEU A 35 -11.58 -26.36 19.00
C LEU A 35 -12.26 -25.69 17.81
N GLN A 36 -13.34 -26.28 17.28
CA GLN A 36 -14.12 -25.67 16.21
C GLN A 36 -14.99 -24.51 16.72
N ARG A 37 -15.48 -24.63 17.97
CA ARG A 37 -16.23 -23.56 18.66
C ARG A 37 -15.35 -22.43 19.17
N ASN A 38 -14.05 -22.67 19.31
CA ASN A 38 -13.07 -21.69 19.79
C ASN A 38 -11.89 -21.56 18.80
N PRO A 39 -12.13 -21.04 17.58
CA PRO A 39 -11.11 -21.00 16.52
C PRO A 39 -9.91 -20.12 16.89
N GLU A 40 -10.11 -19.08 17.69
CA GLU A 40 -9.02 -18.21 18.20
C GLU A 40 -8.02 -18.94 19.11
N LEU A 41 -8.38 -20.09 19.69
CA LEU A 41 -7.42 -20.93 20.42
C LEU A 41 -6.37 -21.56 19.48
N LEU A 42 -6.69 -21.75 18.20
CA LEU A 42 -5.77 -22.35 17.22
C LEU A 42 -4.60 -21.41 16.89
N ASP A 43 -4.79 -20.09 16.97
CA ASP A 43 -3.72 -19.11 16.77
C ASP A 43 -2.68 -19.15 17.91
N HIS A 44 -3.10 -19.64 19.08
CA HIS A 44 -2.24 -19.81 20.26
C HIS A 44 -1.74 -21.26 20.45
N LEU A 45 -2.31 -22.23 19.72
CA LEU A 45 -1.96 -23.64 19.84
C LEU A 45 -0.73 -23.95 18.98
N HIS A 46 0.42 -24.13 19.62
CA HIS A 46 1.62 -24.62 18.94
C HIS A 46 1.60 -26.15 18.92
N VAL A 47 0.89 -26.74 17.94
CA VAL A 47 0.86 -28.20 17.75
C VAL A 47 1.87 -28.57 16.66
N PRO A 48 3.08 -29.05 17.02
CA PRO A 48 3.96 -29.66 16.05
C PRO A 48 3.33 -30.97 15.56
N HIS A 49 3.01 -31.06 14.28
CA HIS A 49 2.60 -32.33 13.69
C HIS A 49 3.77 -33.33 13.71
N ALA A 50 3.49 -34.57 14.11
CA ALA A 50 4.48 -35.62 14.32
C ALA A 50 5.02 -36.22 13.00
N SER A 51 5.55 -35.39 12.10
CA SER A 51 6.30 -35.82 10.91
C SER A 51 7.78 -35.40 10.98
N GLY A 52 8.42 -35.53 12.15
CA GLY A 52 9.88 -35.38 12.29
C GLY A 52 10.47 -34.12 11.64
N SER A 53 11.75 -34.16 11.24
CA SER A 53 12.48 -33.02 10.66
C SER A 53 12.06 -32.62 9.23
N ALA A 54 10.92 -33.09 8.74
CA ALA A 54 10.43 -32.84 7.39
C ALA A 54 9.22 -31.88 7.44
N VAL A 55 9.42 -30.66 6.95
CA VAL A 55 8.33 -29.68 6.75
C VAL A 55 7.31 -30.27 5.77
N SER A 56 6.03 -30.32 6.17
CA SER A 56 4.96 -30.84 5.32
C SER A 56 4.85 -30.02 4.04
N LEU A 57 4.81 -30.71 2.88
CA LEU A 57 4.67 -30.07 1.58
C LEU A 57 3.43 -29.17 1.52
N VAL A 58 2.36 -29.55 2.23
CA VAL A 58 1.11 -28.78 2.33
C VAL A 58 1.30 -27.50 3.12
N GLU A 59 2.04 -27.53 4.24
CA GLU A 59 2.37 -26.32 5.01
C GLU A 59 3.22 -25.36 4.19
N LYS A 60 4.21 -25.88 3.45
CA LYS A 60 5.02 -25.07 2.53
C LYS A 60 4.17 -24.47 1.41
N GLN A 61 3.23 -25.24 0.85
CA GLN A 61 2.30 -24.75 -0.18
C GLN A 61 1.36 -23.68 0.36
N VAL A 62 0.78 -23.85 1.55
CA VAL A 62 -0.09 -22.85 2.19
C VAL A 62 0.69 -21.58 2.51
N SER A 63 1.92 -21.70 3.00
CA SER A 63 2.81 -20.56 3.26
C SER A 63 3.09 -19.77 1.97
N VAL A 64 3.46 -20.45 0.88
CA VAL A 64 3.71 -19.80 -0.42
C VAL A 64 2.44 -19.16 -0.98
N LEU A 65 1.27 -19.80 -0.82
CA LEU A 65 0.00 -19.24 -1.24
C LEU A 65 -0.36 -17.99 -0.44
N ARG A 66 -0.12 -17.97 0.88
CA ARG A 66 -0.33 -16.79 1.74
C ARG A 66 0.59 -15.65 1.32
N GLU A 67 1.87 -15.92 1.08
CA GLU A 67 2.85 -14.93 0.63
C GLU A 67 2.44 -14.31 -0.71
N ARG A 68 2.10 -15.15 -1.71
CA ARG A 68 1.58 -14.70 -3.00
C ARG A 68 0.29 -13.89 -2.86
N ASN A 69 -0.60 -14.27 -1.97
CA ASN A 69 -1.85 -13.56 -1.74
C ASN A 69 -1.61 -12.15 -1.17
N VAL A 70 -0.69 -12.03 -0.21
CA VAL A 70 -0.27 -10.74 0.35
C VAL A 70 0.38 -9.87 -0.74
N GLU A 71 1.28 -10.44 -1.53
CA GLU A 71 1.90 -9.73 -2.65
C GLU A 71 0.87 -9.23 -3.67
N MET A 72 -0.09 -10.08 -4.06
CA MET A 72 -1.17 -9.70 -4.98
C MET A 72 -2.02 -8.56 -4.40
N ARG A 73 -2.35 -8.61 -3.11
CA ARG A 73 -3.10 -7.52 -2.44
C ARG A 73 -2.31 -6.21 -2.45
N HIS A 74 -0.99 -6.26 -2.23
CA HIS A 74 -0.14 -5.07 -2.33
C HIS A 74 -0.12 -4.49 -3.75
N ARG A 75 0.03 -5.34 -4.77
CA ARG A 75 0.00 -4.91 -6.18
C ARG A 75 -1.35 -4.30 -6.56
N LEU A 76 -2.46 -4.91 -6.16
CA LEU A 76 -3.80 -4.36 -6.39
C LEU A 76 -3.99 -3.01 -5.70
N LYS A 77 -3.51 -2.88 -4.45
CA LYS A 77 -3.55 -1.61 -3.73
C LYS A 77 -2.76 -0.53 -4.46
N ALA A 78 -1.54 -0.85 -4.92
CA ALA A 78 -0.73 0.08 -5.69
C ALA A 78 -1.42 0.53 -6.98
N LEU A 79 -1.96 -0.41 -7.77
CA LEU A 79 -2.72 -0.11 -8.98
C LEU A 79 -3.93 0.79 -8.70
N THR A 80 -4.66 0.52 -7.61
CA THR A 80 -5.83 1.32 -7.22
C THR A 80 -5.43 2.73 -6.80
N THR A 81 -4.31 2.87 -6.08
CA THR A 81 -3.77 4.20 -5.72
C THR A 81 -3.38 4.98 -6.97
N THR A 82 -2.64 4.38 -7.89
CA THR A 82 -2.26 5.01 -9.16
C THR A 82 -3.49 5.37 -10.00
N ALA A 83 -4.52 4.51 -10.04
CA ALA A 83 -5.77 4.82 -10.74
C ALA A 83 -6.45 6.06 -10.14
N ARG A 84 -6.52 6.17 -8.81
CA ARG A 84 -7.10 7.35 -8.15
C ARG A 84 -6.29 8.63 -8.40
N GLU A 85 -4.97 8.53 -8.41
CA GLU A 85 -4.10 9.67 -8.75
C GLU A 85 -4.32 10.13 -10.19
N ASN A 86 -4.45 9.18 -11.13
CA ASN A 86 -4.74 9.46 -12.53
C ASN A 86 -6.13 10.07 -12.71
N ASP A 87 -7.16 9.55 -12.03
CA ASP A 87 -8.51 10.11 -12.08
C ASP A 87 -8.51 11.56 -11.58
N LYS A 88 -7.80 11.83 -10.49
CA LYS A 88 -7.64 13.20 -10.00
C LYS A 88 -6.95 14.10 -11.03
N LEU A 89 -5.83 13.68 -11.60
CA LEU A 89 -5.14 14.45 -12.64
C LEU A 89 -6.02 14.71 -13.87
N PHE A 90 -6.85 13.74 -14.25
CA PHE A 90 -7.80 13.87 -15.34
C PHE A 90 -8.88 14.91 -15.03
N GLU A 91 -9.44 14.92 -13.81
CA GLU A 91 -10.39 15.93 -13.36
C GLU A 91 -9.78 17.33 -13.34
N GLU A 92 -8.57 17.50 -12.81
CA GLU A 92 -7.86 18.78 -12.80
C GLU A 92 -7.57 19.27 -14.22
N THR A 93 -7.17 18.37 -15.11
CA THR A 93 -6.94 18.69 -16.53
C THR A 93 -8.23 19.13 -17.22
N ARG A 94 -9.33 18.41 -17.02
CA ARG A 94 -10.63 18.76 -17.59
C ARG A 94 -11.11 20.12 -17.08
N SER A 95 -10.99 20.36 -15.77
CA SER A 95 -11.35 21.63 -15.14
C SER A 95 -10.53 22.78 -15.72
N LEU A 96 -9.21 22.60 -15.85
CA LEU A 96 -8.32 23.58 -16.48
C LEU A 96 -8.73 23.87 -17.93
N VAL A 97 -8.98 22.83 -18.75
CA VAL A 97 -9.40 23.02 -20.15
C VAL A 97 -10.67 23.86 -20.24
N VAL A 98 -11.67 23.59 -19.40
CA VAL A 98 -12.91 24.38 -19.38
C VAL A 98 -12.63 25.83 -18.98
N LYS A 99 -11.86 26.06 -17.91
CA LYS A 99 -11.49 27.41 -17.47
C LYS A 99 -10.74 28.20 -18.55
N LEU A 100 -9.83 27.55 -19.27
CA LEU A 100 -9.09 28.19 -20.37
C LEU A 100 -10.00 28.52 -21.56
N LEU A 101 -11.02 27.70 -21.84
CA LEU A 101 -12.00 27.96 -22.89
C LEU A 101 -12.99 29.08 -22.52
N GLU A 102 -13.29 29.25 -21.24
CA GLU A 102 -14.20 30.29 -20.73
C GLU A 102 -13.51 31.65 -20.50
N ALA A 103 -12.18 31.69 -20.47
CA ALA A 103 -11.42 32.91 -20.25
C ALA A 103 -11.64 33.92 -21.38
N ASN A 104 -12.02 35.15 -21.03
CA ASN A 104 -12.33 36.22 -21.99
C ASN A 104 -11.18 37.23 -22.15
N SER A 105 -10.08 37.02 -21.44
CA SER A 105 -8.88 37.83 -21.55
C SER A 105 -7.62 37.00 -21.33
N VAL A 106 -6.50 37.51 -21.84
CA VAL A 106 -5.17 36.90 -21.63
C VAL A 106 -4.80 36.86 -20.15
N GLY A 107 -5.23 37.86 -19.36
CA GLY A 107 -5.03 37.88 -17.92
C GLY A 107 -5.78 36.77 -17.19
N GLU A 108 -7.08 36.61 -17.47
CA GLU A 108 -7.88 35.52 -16.92
C GLU A 108 -7.31 34.14 -17.29
N LEU A 109 -6.81 34.01 -18.52
CA LEU A 109 -6.17 32.78 -19.00
C LEU A 109 -4.88 32.49 -18.21
N TYR A 110 -4.03 33.50 -18.00
CA TYR A 110 -2.80 33.38 -17.23
C TYR A 110 -3.05 33.04 -15.76
N ASP A 111 -3.99 33.74 -15.12
CA ASP A 111 -4.34 33.51 -13.73
C ASP A 111 -4.95 32.11 -13.54
N SER A 112 -5.86 31.70 -14.43
CA SER A 112 -6.46 30.36 -14.40
C SER A 112 -5.42 29.26 -14.56
N PHE A 113 -4.45 29.44 -15.47
CA PHE A 113 -3.35 28.50 -15.66
C PHE A 113 -2.46 28.41 -14.42
N LEU A 114 -2.00 29.55 -13.89
CA LEU A 114 -1.12 29.56 -12.72
C LEU A 114 -1.81 28.99 -11.47
N GLU A 115 -3.09 29.29 -11.27
CA GLU A 115 -3.88 28.73 -10.18
C GLU A 115 -3.97 27.21 -10.31
N ALA A 116 -4.31 26.69 -11.50
CA ALA A 116 -4.40 25.25 -11.72
C ALA A 116 -3.07 24.55 -11.50
N MET A 117 -1.97 25.12 -11.98
CA MET A 117 -0.63 24.56 -11.78
C MET A 117 -0.25 24.51 -10.29
N LYS A 118 -0.54 25.56 -9.52
CA LYS A 118 -0.23 25.61 -8.08
C LYS A 118 -1.14 24.71 -7.23
N THR A 119 -2.44 24.73 -7.48
CA THR A 119 -3.44 24.11 -6.59
C THR A 119 -3.83 22.71 -7.04
N GLY A 120 -4.13 22.53 -8.32
CA GLY A 120 -4.55 21.25 -8.89
C GLY A 120 -3.37 20.31 -9.10
N PHE A 121 -2.38 20.75 -9.86
CA PHE A 121 -1.20 19.95 -10.21
C PHE A 121 -0.09 19.97 -9.15
N LYS A 122 -0.16 20.90 -8.19
CA LYS A 122 0.87 21.08 -7.14
C LYS A 122 2.29 21.24 -7.69
N ALA A 123 2.42 21.89 -8.84
CA ALA A 123 3.71 22.19 -9.43
C ALA A 123 4.44 23.25 -8.58
N GLU A 124 5.70 22.98 -8.24
CA GLU A 124 6.54 23.93 -7.50
C GLU A 124 6.83 25.19 -8.33
N TYR A 125 7.01 25.01 -9.64
CA TYR A 125 7.31 26.08 -10.59
C TYR A 125 6.44 25.90 -11.83
N ALA A 126 5.80 27.00 -12.24
CA ALA A 126 5.03 27.08 -13.48
C ALA A 126 5.27 28.46 -14.11
N CYS A 127 5.44 28.47 -15.42
CA CYS A 127 5.64 29.67 -16.21
C CYS A 127 4.86 29.52 -17.51
N MET A 128 4.13 30.56 -17.89
CA MET A 128 3.54 30.69 -19.22
C MET A 128 4.15 31.92 -19.88
N ILE A 129 4.72 31.72 -21.06
CA ILE A 129 5.32 32.77 -21.87
C ILE A 129 4.46 32.92 -23.12
N LEU A 130 3.99 34.14 -23.36
CA LEU A 130 3.21 34.47 -24.54
C LEU A 130 4.11 35.16 -25.56
N PHE A 131 3.88 34.89 -26.84
CA PHE A 131 4.62 35.53 -27.91
C PHE A 131 3.76 36.62 -28.54
N GLY A 132 4.27 37.86 -28.56
CA GLY A 132 3.52 39.01 -29.03
C GLY A 132 4.34 40.29 -29.00
N GLU A 133 3.69 41.43 -29.30
CA GLU A 133 4.29 42.73 -29.07
C GLU A 133 4.40 42.98 -27.57
N ALA A 134 5.58 43.44 -27.14
CA ALA A 134 5.88 43.63 -25.73
C ALA A 134 4.94 44.68 -25.13
N ASP A 135 4.12 44.26 -24.16
CA ASP A 135 3.33 45.15 -23.34
C ASP A 135 3.93 45.17 -21.92
N GLU A 136 4.62 46.25 -21.60
CA GLU A 136 5.37 46.43 -20.34
C GLU A 136 4.49 46.42 -19.08
N HIS A 137 3.16 46.46 -19.22
CA HIS A 137 2.21 46.57 -18.10
C HIS A 137 1.48 45.25 -17.78
N SER A 138 1.83 44.15 -18.44
CA SER A 138 1.16 42.87 -18.22
C SER A 138 1.77 42.06 -17.07
N ALA A 139 0.92 41.36 -16.29
CA ALA A 139 1.36 40.48 -15.20
C ALA A 139 1.99 39.16 -15.71
N TRP A 140 2.00 38.95 -17.03
CA TRP A 140 2.49 37.78 -17.73
C TRP A 140 3.67 38.14 -18.61
N ARG A 141 4.60 37.18 -18.81
CA ARG A 141 5.79 37.42 -19.61
C ARG A 141 5.44 37.36 -21.10
N VAL A 142 5.63 38.48 -21.81
CA VAL A 142 5.57 38.54 -23.27
C VAL A 142 6.99 38.64 -23.82
N ASP A 143 7.37 37.69 -24.67
CA ASP A 143 8.65 37.70 -25.39
C ASP A 143 8.39 37.90 -26.89
N SER A 144 9.28 38.64 -27.57
CA SER A 144 9.17 38.79 -29.03
C SER A 144 9.44 37.46 -29.74
N LEU A 145 8.79 37.25 -30.89
CA LEU A 145 8.96 36.03 -31.69
C LEU A 145 10.42 35.79 -32.13
N GLU A 146 11.21 36.86 -32.26
CA GLU A 146 12.63 36.79 -32.62
C GLU A 146 13.50 36.33 -31.44
N SER A 147 13.23 36.83 -30.23
CA SER A 147 13.87 36.40 -28.98
C SER A 147 13.55 34.93 -28.67
N ALA A 148 12.28 34.54 -28.84
CA ALA A 148 11.80 33.19 -28.61
C ALA A 148 12.46 32.15 -29.54
N ARG A 149 12.61 32.46 -30.82
CA ARG A 149 13.30 31.60 -31.80
C ARG A 149 14.76 31.34 -31.45
N SER A 150 15.44 32.32 -30.86
CA SER A 150 16.83 32.19 -30.40
C SER A 150 16.95 31.27 -29.18
N ALA A 151 15.98 31.34 -28.24
CA ALA A 151 16.02 30.57 -26.99
C ALA A 151 15.45 29.15 -27.08
N VAL A 152 14.42 28.93 -27.91
CA VAL A 152 13.68 27.65 -27.99
C VAL A 152 14.05 26.85 -29.25
N GLY A 153 14.75 27.45 -30.20
CA GLY A 153 15.00 26.87 -31.52
C GLY A 153 13.82 27.07 -32.48
N ALA A 154 13.90 26.49 -33.68
CA ALA A 154 12.84 26.62 -34.69
C ALA A 154 11.56 25.91 -34.24
N LEU A 155 10.62 26.68 -33.70
CA LEU A 155 9.19 26.36 -33.67
C LEU A 155 8.65 26.16 -35.08
#